data_AF-A0A2D6M3H9-F1
#
_entry.id   AF-A0A2D6M3H9-F1
#
_cell.length_a   1.000
_cell.length_b   1.000
_cell.length_c   1.000
_cell.angle_alpha   90.00
_cell.angle_beta   90.00
_cell.angle_gamma   90.00
#
_symmetry.space_group_name_H-M   'P 1'
#
loop_
_entity.id
_entity.type
_entity.pdbx_description
1 polymer ?
#
loop_
_entity_poly.entity_id
_entity_poly.type
_entity_poly.pdbx_seq_one_letter_code
_entity_poly.pdbx_strand_id
1 'polypeptide(L)' 'ASKLATHEGPCAKGCQTALEYALITAPEARDPELVRLLDAVAGRVLGK' A
#
# COMPACT_ATOMS: atom_id res chain seq x y z
N ALA A 1 16.94 -4.96 -17.91
CA ALA A 1 15.79 -5.35 -17.07
C ALA A 1 16.00 -4.84 -15.65
N SER A 2 14.93 -4.43 -14.95
CA SER A 2 14.99 -4.06 -13.52
C SER A 2 15.45 -5.26 -12.68
N LYS A 3 16.19 -5.02 -11.58
CA LYS A 3 16.62 -6.08 -10.63
C LYS A 3 15.46 -6.85 -10.01
N LEU A 4 14.24 -6.33 -10.11
CA LEU A 4 13.02 -6.97 -9.61
C LEU A 4 12.28 -7.79 -10.67
N ALA A 5 12.75 -7.81 -11.92
CA ALA A 5 12.02 -8.42 -13.04
C ALA A 5 11.77 -9.93 -12.90
N THR A 6 12.58 -10.64 -12.12
CA THR A 6 12.46 -12.08 -11.86
C THR A 6 12.02 -12.38 -10.41
N HIS A 7 11.56 -11.36 -9.68
CA HIS A 7 11.15 -11.55 -8.29
C HIS A 7 9.78 -12.22 -8.24
N GLU A 8 9.71 -13.40 -7.63
CA GLU A 8 8.46 -14.16 -7.47
C GLU A 8 8.10 -14.30 -5.97
N GLY A 9 6.81 -14.19 -5.66
CA GLY A 9 6.29 -14.30 -4.30
C GLY A 9 6.62 -13.11 -3.38
N PRO A 10 6.36 -13.26 -2.06
CA PRO A 10 6.83 -12.31 -1.05
C PRO A 10 8.35 -12.41 -0.87
N CYS A 11 9.02 -11.27 -0.70
CA CYS A 11 10.44 -11.26 -0.40
C CYS A 11 10.66 -11.69 1.05
N ALA A 12 11.85 -12.22 1.35
CA ALA A 12 12.24 -12.61 2.71
C ALA A 12 12.21 -11.45 3.73
N LYS A 13 12.16 -10.20 3.28
CA LYS A 13 12.04 -9.00 4.11
C LYS A 13 10.60 -8.50 4.28
N GLY A 14 9.61 -9.12 3.63
CA GLY A 14 8.20 -8.75 3.75
C GLY A 14 7.80 -7.45 3.04
N CYS A 15 8.58 -6.96 2.06
CA CYS A 15 8.28 -5.69 1.39
C CYS A 15 6.90 -5.65 0.72
N GLN A 16 6.38 -6.79 0.28
CA GLN A 16 5.10 -6.92 -0.42
C GLN A 16 3.89 -6.71 0.51
N THR A 17 4.03 -7.02 1.80
CA THR A 17 3.00 -6.87 2.83
C THR A 17 3.18 -5.60 3.67
N ALA A 18 4.24 -4.83 3.44
CA ALA A 18 4.57 -3.63 4.23
C ALA A 18 3.44 -2.56 4.27
N LEU A 19 2.56 -2.53 3.26
CA LEU A 19 1.47 -1.55 3.18
C LEU A 19 0.15 -2.03 3.81
N GLU A 20 0.07 -3.27 4.28
CA GLU A 20 -1.17 -3.87 4.80
C GLU A 20 -1.81 -3.04 5.93
N TYR A 21 -0.97 -2.38 6.74
CA TYR A 21 -1.39 -1.50 7.84
C TYR A 21 -0.96 -0.04 7.65
N ALA A 22 -0.72 0.41 6.41
CA ALA A 22 -0.23 1.76 6.14
C ALA A 22 -1.25 2.86 6.50
N LEU A 23 -2.55 2.54 6.54
CA LEU A 23 -3.62 3.45 6.96
C LEU A 23 -4.11 3.09 8.36
N ILE A 24 -3.48 3.69 9.37
CA ILE A 24 -3.79 3.44 10.79
C ILE A 24 -5.11 4.08 11.24
N THR A 25 -5.58 5.11 10.53
CA THR A 25 -6.85 5.78 10.83
C THR A 25 -8.02 4.88 10.47
N ALA A 26 -8.99 4.72 11.37
CA ALA A 26 -10.19 3.93 11.15
C ALA A 26 -11.00 4.45 9.95
N PRO A 27 -11.66 3.59 9.15
CA PRO A 27 -12.38 3.98 7.93
C PRO A 27 -13.34 5.17 8.10
N GLU A 28 -14.10 5.17 9.19
CA GLU A 28 -15.09 6.20 9.56
C GLU A 28 -14.49 7.57 9.88
N ALA A 29 -13.19 7.63 10.17
CA ALA A 29 -12.47 8.85 10.55
C ALA A 29 -11.54 9.36 9.42
N ARG A 30 -11.60 8.77 8.22
CA ARG A 30 -10.75 9.17 7.10
C ARG A 30 -11.36 10.35 6.35
N ASP A 31 -10.64 11.46 6.32
CA ASP A 31 -10.98 12.60 5.47
C ASP A 31 -10.71 12.25 3.98
N PRO A 32 -11.70 12.40 3.08
CA PRO A 32 -11.55 12.14 1.65
C PRO A 32 -10.39 12.90 0.99
N GLU A 33 -10.15 14.16 1.37
CA GLU A 33 -9.08 14.97 0.78
C GLU A 33 -7.70 14.51 1.25
N LEU A 34 -7.56 14.11 2.52
CA LEU A 34 -6.31 13.52 3.02
C LEU A 34 -6.03 12.16 2.38
N VAL A 35 -7.06 11.34 2.15
CA VAL A 35 -6.92 10.07 1.41
C VAL A 35 -6.48 10.33 -0.03
N ARG A 36 -6.94 11.41 -0.66
CA ARG A 36 -6.55 11.78 -2.02
C ARG A 36 -5.08 12.15 -2.15
N LEU A 37 -4.49 12.73 -1.10
CA LEU A 37 -3.04 13.00 -1.03
C LEU A 37 -2.20 11.72 -0.95
N LEU A 38 -2.82 10.60 -0.58
CA LEU A 38 -2.19 9.28 -0.46
C LEU A 38 -2.48 8.39 -1.68
N ASP A 39 -2.89 8.93 -2.82
CA ASP A 39 -3.33 8.17 -4.01
C ASP A 39 -2.39 6.99 -4.40
N ALA A 40 -1.08 7.21 -4.35
CA ALA A 40 -0.05 6.23 -4.67
C ALA A 40 -0.10 4.96 -3.80
N VAL A 41 -0.55 5.09 -2.54
CA VAL A 41 -0.67 3.96 -1.60
C VAL A 41 -2.13 3.57 -1.35
N ALA A 42 -3.05 4.53 -1.41
CA ALA A 42 -4.48 4.35 -1.11
C ALA A 42 -5.15 3.40 -2.09
N GLY A 43 -4.78 3.41 -3.38
CA GLY A 43 -5.29 2.43 -4.36
C GLY A 43 -4.98 0.99 -3.94
N ARG A 44 -3.75 0.71 -3.54
CA ARG A 44 -3.31 -0.62 -3.11
C ARG A 44 -3.93 -1.05 -1.78
N VAL A 45 -4.05 -0.14 -0.82
CA VAL A 45 -4.53 -0.46 0.54
C VAL A 45 -6.06 -0.56 0.61
N LEU A 46 -6.78 0.28 -0.13
CA LEU A 46 -8.24 0.34 -0.08
C LEU A 46 -8.93 -0.52 -1.15
N GLY A 47 -8.18 -1.18 -2.03
CA GLY A 47 -8.72 -2.06 -3.07
C GLY A 47 -9.55 -1.33 -4.12
N LYS A 48 -9.18 -0.07 -4.45
CA LYS A 48 -9.80 0.69 -5.53
C LYS A 48 -9.25 0.28 -6.89
#